data_AF-Q2L6W3-F1
#
_entry.id   AF-Q2L6W3-F1
#
_cell.length_a   1.000
_cell.length_b   1.000
_cell.length_c   1.000
_cell.angle_alpha   90.00
_cell.angle_beta   90.00
_cell.angle_gamma   90.00
#
_symmetry.space_group_name_H-M   'P 1'
#
loop_
_entity.id
_entity.type
_entity.pdbx_description
1 polymer ?
#
loop_
_entity_poly.entity_id
_entity_poly.type
_entity_poly.pdbx_seq_one_letter_code
_entity_poly.pdbx_strand_id
1 'polypeptide(L)'
;MLFGSMAVNSPIVALYPIVNSIFPPIFFVPFVISQMIFGIYLYRHMPETRGRAVYDIIESLDRNVASRTASVTDENTPLFKDQTENRDGKWNSLLNTPRTRALTFEENSHSPN
;
A
#
# COMPACT_ATOMS: atom_id res chain seq x y z
N MET A 1 -4.78 3.97 40.22
CA MET A 1 -5.55 3.27 39.16
C MET A 1 -6.97 2.92 39.59
N LEU A 2 -7.19 2.42 40.82
CA LEU A 2 -8.51 2.02 41.35
C LEU A 2 -9.55 3.17 41.35
N PHE A 3 -9.22 4.33 41.93
CA PHE A 3 -10.11 5.50 41.96
C PHE A 3 -10.39 6.12 40.57
N GLY A 4 -9.41 6.09 39.65
CA GLY A 4 -9.60 6.57 38.28
C GLY A 4 -10.58 5.70 37.50
N SER A 5 -10.46 4.37 37.60
CA SER A 5 -11.42 3.45 36.99
C SER A 5 -12.83 3.59 37.58
N MET A 6 -12.94 3.85 38.87
CA MET A 6 -14.21 4.01 39.56
C MET A 6 -14.92 5.31 39.17
N ALA A 7 -14.16 6.41 39.00
CA ALA A 7 -14.68 7.69 38.52
C ALA A 7 -15.20 7.62 37.08
N VAL A 8 -14.54 6.88 36.19
CA VAL A 8 -14.97 6.69 34.80
C VAL A 8 -16.20 5.78 34.72
N ASN A 9 -16.26 4.74 35.55
CA ASN A 9 -17.36 3.77 35.52
C ASN A 9 -18.62 4.26 36.25
N SER A 10 -18.49 5.11 37.27
CA SER A 10 -19.61 5.64 38.06
C SER A 10 -20.72 6.30 37.22
N PRO A 11 -20.45 7.24 36.29
CA PRO A 11 -21.50 7.84 35.48
C PRO A 11 -22.15 6.82 34.54
N ILE A 12 -21.41 5.84 34.04
CA ILE A 12 -21.93 4.80 33.15
C ILE A 12 -22.95 3.94 33.88
N VAL A 13 -22.61 3.47 35.09
CA VAL A 13 -23.51 2.63 35.90
C VAL A 13 -24.74 3.42 36.37
N ALA A 14 -24.58 4.70 36.70
CA ALA A 14 -25.69 5.56 37.12
C ALA A 14 -26.66 5.89 35.98
N LEU A 15 -26.15 6.09 34.75
CA LEU A 15 -26.97 6.47 33.59
C LEU A 15 -27.57 5.27 32.86
N TYR A 16 -26.95 4.10 32.94
CA TYR A 16 -27.41 2.88 32.30
C TYR A 16 -28.90 2.55 32.51
N PRO A 17 -29.47 2.56 33.75
CA PRO A 17 -30.88 2.24 33.95
C PRO A 17 -31.84 3.24 33.28
N ILE A 18 -31.43 4.51 33.14
CA ILE A 18 -32.22 5.55 32.47
C ILE A 18 -32.22 5.32 30.96
N VAL A 19 -31.06 5.02 30.38
CA VAL A 19 -30.96 4.75 28.93
C VAL A 19 -31.71 3.46 28.58
N ASN A 20 -31.60 2.43 29.42
CA ASN A 20 -32.25 1.14 29.21
C ASN A 20 -33.78 1.20 29.35
N SER A 21 -34.32 2.15 30.13
CA SER A 21 -35.77 2.32 30.24
C SER A 21 -36.39 3.06 29.04
N ILE A 22 -35.63 3.95 28.39
CA ILE A 22 -36.07 4.72 27.22
C ILE A 22 -35.94 3.89 25.93
N PHE A 23 -34.85 3.12 25.81
CA PHE A 23 -34.54 2.32 24.61
C PHE A 23 -34.37 0.84 24.98
N PRO A 24 -35.44 0.12 25.35
CA PRO A 24 -35.36 -1.30 25.64
C PRO A 24 -34.97 -2.08 24.37
N PRO A 25 -34.52 -3.35 24.47
CA PRO A 25 -33.21 -3.93 24.11
C PRO A 25 -32.51 -3.46 22.81
N ILE A 26 -33.17 -2.67 21.97
CA ILE A 26 -32.69 -2.07 20.73
C ILE A 26 -31.43 -1.24 20.94
N PHE A 27 -31.22 -0.65 22.13
CA PHE A 27 -29.98 0.07 22.47
C PHE A 27 -28.71 -0.74 22.20
N PHE A 28 -28.75 -2.08 22.35
CA PHE A 28 -27.59 -2.95 22.14
C PHE A 28 -27.34 -3.30 20.67
N VAL A 29 -28.32 -3.11 19.78
CA VAL A 29 -28.23 -3.47 18.36
C VAL A 29 -27.02 -2.84 17.65
N PRO A 30 -26.73 -1.53 17.77
CA PRO A 30 -25.53 -0.95 17.14
C PRO A 30 -24.23 -1.54 17.69
N PHE A 31 -24.18 -1.94 18.96
CA PHE A 31 -23.00 -2.59 19.56
C PHE A 31 -22.79 -4.00 19.02
N VAL A 32 -23.88 -4.77 18.85
CA VAL A 32 -23.83 -6.10 18.25
C VAL A 32 -23.38 -6.00 16.79
N ILE A 33 -23.92 -5.05 16.03
CA ILE A 33 -23.54 -4.80 14.63
C ILE A 33 -22.06 -4.40 14.53
N SER A 34 -21.60 -3.46 15.36
CA SER A 34 -20.21 -3.02 15.34
C SER A 34 -19.26 -4.16 15.72
N GLN A 35 -19.59 -4.95 16.75
CA GLN A 35 -18.80 -6.13 17.14
C GLN A 35 -18.72 -7.16 15.99
N MET A 36 -19.82 -7.38 15.27
CA MET A 36 -19.85 -8.22 14.08
C MET A 36 -18.91 -7.70 12.98
N ILE A 37 -19.00 -6.40 12.66
CA ILE A 37 -18.17 -5.76 11.63
C ILE A 37 -16.69 -5.82 12.03
N PHE A 38 -16.34 -5.45 13.26
CA PHE A 38 -14.97 -5.51 13.75
C PHE A 38 -14.45 -6.94 13.82
N GLY A 39 -15.27 -7.90 14.24
CA GLY A 39 -14.90 -9.32 14.27
C GLY A 39 -14.54 -9.85 12.88
N ILE A 40 -15.39 -9.58 11.88
CA ILE A 40 -15.14 -9.97 10.48
C ILE A 40 -13.91 -9.23 9.93
N TYR A 41 -13.80 -7.93 10.20
CA TYR A 41 -12.69 -7.11 9.74
C TYR A 41 -11.35 -7.64 10.28
N LEU A 42 -11.26 -7.89 11.58
CA LEU A 42 -10.06 -8.41 12.24
C LEU A 42 -9.74 -9.81 11.75
N TYR A 43 -10.74 -10.69 11.61
CA TYR A 43 -10.54 -12.03 11.06
C TYR A 43 -9.91 -11.99 9.65
N ARG A 44 -10.32 -11.03 8.82
CA ARG A 44 -9.83 -10.93 7.44
C ARG A 44 -8.49 -10.20 7.31
N HIS A 45 -8.26 -9.16 8.11
CA HIS A 45 -7.16 -8.21 7.90
C HIS A 45 -6.04 -8.30 8.93
N MET A 46 -6.28 -8.86 10.12
CA MET A 46 -5.22 -9.00 11.13
C MET A 46 -4.51 -10.35 10.98
N PRO A 47 -3.21 -10.37 10.64
CA PRO A 47 -2.44 -11.61 10.64
C PRO A 47 -2.15 -12.06 12.07
N GLU A 48 -1.99 -13.37 12.26
CA GLU A 48 -1.58 -13.94 13.54
C GLU A 48 -0.16 -13.47 13.91
N THR A 49 -0.03 -12.83 15.07
CA THR A 49 1.23 -12.26 15.57
C THR A 49 1.85 -13.08 16.70
N ARG A 50 1.15 -14.11 17.21
CA ARG A 50 1.65 -14.90 18.33
C ARG A 50 2.92 -15.67 17.95
N GLY A 51 4.00 -15.42 18.70
CA GLY A 51 5.28 -16.11 18.55
C GLY A 51 6.18 -15.59 17.42
N ARG A 52 5.80 -14.50 16.74
CA ARG A 52 6.69 -13.81 15.79
C ARG A 52 7.51 -12.73 16.49
N ALA A 53 8.75 -12.56 16.03
CA ALA A 53 9.58 -11.44 16.47
C ALA A 53 8.97 -10.12 15.98
N VAL A 54 9.15 -9.04 16.76
CA VAL A 54 8.59 -7.71 16.44
C VAL A 54 9.07 -7.22 15.07
N TYR A 55 10.34 -7.45 14.73
CA TYR A 55 10.93 -7.08 13.45
C TYR A 55 10.25 -7.78 12.27
N ASP A 56 9.95 -9.07 12.38
CA ASP A 56 9.27 -9.84 11.33
C ASP A 56 7.83 -9.35 11.12
N ILE A 57 7.16 -8.90 12.19
CA ILE A 57 5.80 -8.33 12.11
C ILE A 57 5.84 -7.01 11.33
N ILE A 58 6.76 -6.10 11.68
CA ILE A 58 6.89 -4.79 11.02
C ILE A 58 7.25 -4.97 9.54
N GLU A 59 8.21 -5.82 9.21
CA GLU A 59 8.61 -6.11 7.83
C GLU A 59 7.44 -6.67 7.02
N SER A 60 6.66 -7.59 7.60
CA SER A 60 5.48 -8.16 6.93
C SER A 60 4.35 -7.15 6.72
N LEU A 61 4.20 -6.19 7.65
CA LEU A 61 3.22 -5.12 7.56
C LEU A 61 3.64 -4.09 6.50
N ASP A 62 4.90 -3.66 6.52
CA ASP A 62 5.45 -2.69 5.57
C ASP A 62 5.35 -3.20 4.13
N ARG A 63 5.70 -4.48 3.90
CA ARG A 63 5.50 -5.13 2.60
C ARG A 63 4.03 -5.15 2.15
N ASN A 64 3.09 -5.40 3.07
CA ASN A 64 1.66 -5.41 2.75
C ASN A 64 1.16 -4.01 2.38
N VAL A 65 1.60 -2.98 3.12
CA VAL A 65 1.25 -1.58 2.83
C VAL A 65 1.86 -1.13 1.50
N ALA A 66 3.15 -1.39 1.28
CA ALA A 66 3.83 -1.07 0.04
C ALA A 66 3.16 -1.71 -1.19
N SER A 67 2.69 -2.96 -1.08
CA SER A 67 1.98 -3.65 -2.16
C SER A 67 0.64 -2.99 -2.54
N ARG A 68 -0.07 -2.40 -1.57
CA ARG A 68 -1.33 -1.68 -1.79
C ARG A 68 -1.09 -0.29 -2.36
N THR A 69 -0.02 0.38 -1.93
CA THR A 69 0.39 1.69 -2.48
C THR A 69 0.82 1.56 -3.94
N ALA A 70 1.52 0.47 -4.28
CA ALA A 70 1.92 0.17 -5.65
C ALA A 70 0.70 -0.08 -6.57
N SER A 71 -0.31 -0.85 -6.12
CA SER A 71 -1.51 -1.11 -6.93
C SER A 71 -2.34 0.14 -7.19
N VAL A 72 -2.43 1.07 -6.22
CA VAL A 72 -3.14 2.35 -6.40
C VAL A 72 -2.39 3.29 -7.35
N THR A 73 -1.06 3.18 -7.43
CA THR A 73 -0.26 3.99 -8.34
C THR A 73 -0.36 3.49 -9.80
N ASP A 74 -0.42 2.17 -9.99
CA ASP A 74 -0.55 1.55 -11.32
C ASP A 74 -1.96 1.76 -11.92
N GLU A 75 -3.02 1.82 -11.11
CA GLU A 75 -4.39 2.09 -11.60
C GLU A 75 -4.58 3.54 -12.10
N ASN A 76 -3.81 4.50 -11.58
CA ASN A 76 -3.91 5.92 -11.92
C ASN A 76 -2.94 6.37 -13.04
N THR A 77 -2.16 5.48 -13.62
CA THR A 77 -1.34 5.78 -14.80
C THR A 77 -1.88 5.06 -16.03
N PRO A 78 -2.84 5.65 -16.77
CA PRO A 78 -3.18 5.09 -18.06
C PRO A 78 -1.97 5.24 -18.98
N LEU A 79 -1.35 4.11 -19.33
CA LEU A 79 -0.87 3.83 -20.68
C LEU A 79 0.06 4.86 -21.37
N PHE A 80 0.94 5.56 -20.65
CA PHE A 80 1.99 6.39 -21.27
C PHE A 80 3.39 5.75 -21.25
N LYS A 81 3.49 4.43 -21.07
CA LYS A 81 4.78 3.73 -20.98
C LYS A 81 5.39 3.32 -22.33
N ASP A 82 4.63 3.34 -23.43
CA ASP A 82 5.16 2.91 -24.75
C ASP A 82 5.93 4.00 -25.53
N GLN A 83 5.86 5.28 -25.13
CA GLN A 83 6.53 6.36 -25.86
C GLN A 83 7.92 6.73 -25.32
N THR A 84 8.27 6.36 -24.09
CA THR A 84 9.57 6.74 -23.50
C THR A 84 10.67 5.72 -23.78
N GLU A 85 10.35 4.43 -23.86
CA GLU A 85 11.36 3.38 -24.14
C GLU A 85 11.96 3.50 -25.55
N ASN A 86 11.13 3.82 -26.55
CA ASN A 86 11.60 4.02 -27.94
C ASN A 86 12.48 5.26 -28.11
N ARG A 87 12.32 6.28 -27.26
CA ARG A 87 13.09 7.52 -27.36
C ARG A 87 14.49 7.32 -26.79
N ASP A 88 14.62 6.64 -25.66
CA ASP A 88 15.91 6.39 -25.01
C ASP A 88 16.77 5.39 -25.82
N GLY A 89 16.16 4.35 -26.40
CA GLY A 89 16.85 3.46 -27.34
C GLY A 89 17.36 4.17 -28.61
N LYS A 90 16.56 5.10 -29.16
CA LYS A 90 16.94 5.90 -30.33
C LYS A 90 18.06 6.89 -30.04
N TRP A 91 18.09 7.50 -28.85
CA TRP A 91 19.20 8.39 -28.47
C TRP A 91 20.51 7.63 -28.28
N ASN A 92 20.46 6.43 -27.69
CA ASN A 92 21.65 5.57 -27.56
C ASN A 92 22.18 5.06 -28.91
N SER A 93 21.32 4.80 -29.90
CA SER A 93 21.77 4.42 -31.25
C SER A 93 22.36 5.59 -32.03
N LEU A 94 21.85 6.80 -31.83
CA LEU A 94 22.38 8.02 -32.46
C LEU A 94 23.75 8.42 -31.89
N LEU A 95 23.96 8.26 -30.58
CA LEU A 95 25.22 8.59 -29.91
C LEU A 95 26.33 7.55 -30.16
N ASN A 96 25.99 6.30 -30.49
CA ASN A 96 26.95 5.26 -30.87
C ASN A 96 27.31 5.24 -32.36
N THR A 97 26.85 6.21 -33.15
CA THR A 97 27.25 6.35 -34.56
C THR A 97 28.39 7.36 -34.77
N PRO A 98 29.62 7.09 -34.29
CA PRO A 98 30.78 7.70 -34.94
C PRO A 98 32.00 6.77 -35.01
N ARG A 99 31.94 5.65 -35.75
CA ARG A 99 33.19 4.97 -36.14
C ARG A 99 33.19 4.18 -37.45
N THR A 100 32.06 3.62 -37.88
CA THR A 100 32.08 2.76 -39.08
C THR A 100 31.98 3.54 -40.41
N ARG A 101 31.41 4.75 -40.41
CA ARG A 101 31.30 5.57 -41.64
C ARG A 101 32.60 6.28 -42.07
N ALA A 102 33.58 6.40 -41.18
CA ALA A 102 34.88 7.00 -41.53
C ALA A 102 35.83 5.98 -42.19
N LEU A 103 35.68 4.68 -41.89
CA LEU A 103 36.53 3.63 -42.44
C LEU A 103 36.21 3.32 -43.92
N THR A 104 34.99 3.61 -44.38
CA THR A 104 34.61 3.41 -45.79
C THR A 104 35.09 4.53 -46.73
N PHE A 105 35.52 5.68 -46.21
CA PHE A 105 36.07 6.76 -47.03
C PHE A 105 37.59 6.65 -47.23
N GLU A 106 38.32 6.00 -46.30
CA GLU A 106 39.76 5.75 -46.47
C GLU A 106 40.06 4.50 -47.32
N GLU A 107 39.17 3.50 -47.36
CA GLU A 107 39.38 2.31 -48.20
C GLU A 107 39.28 2.60 -49.70
N ASN A 108 38.60 3.69 -50.11
CA ASN A 108 38.42 4.02 -51.53
C ASN A 108 39.43 5.05 -52.09
N SER A 109 40.38 5.55 -51.27
CA SER A 109 41.46 6.45 -51.72
C SER A 109 42.81 5.74 -51.88
N HIS A 110 42.85 4.43 -51.65
CA HIS A 110 44.03 3.59 -51.81
C HIS A 110 43.73 2.31 -52.63
N SER A 111 43.12 2.49 -53.81
CA SER A 111 43.15 1.48 -54.87
C SER A 111 44.11 1.95 -55.97
N PRO A 112 45.34 1.41 -56.05
CA PRO A 112 46.17 1.57 -57.23
C PRO A 112 45.68 0.63 -58.33
N ASN A 113 45.33 1.20 -59.48
CA ASN A 113 45.55 0.60 -60.79
C ASN A 113 46.22 1.66 -61.67
#